data_AF-A0A8H3A221-F1
#
_entry.id   AF-A0A8H3A221-F1
#
_cell.length_a   1.000
_cell.length_b   1.000
_cell.length_c   1.000
_cell.angle_alpha   90.00
_cell.angle_beta   90.00
_cell.angle_gamma   90.00
#
_symmetry.space_group_name_H-M   'P 1'
#
loop_
_entity.id
_entity.type
_entity.pdbx_description
1 polymer ?
#
loop_
_entity_poly.entity_id
_entity_poly.type
_entity_poly.pdbx_seq_one_letter_code
_entity_poly.pdbx_strand_id
1 'polypeptide(L)'
;MELEPPVNRTMRDLDRVFFKKTVPVIAAQIEARRTGELLKAPILRPHILDLPKITNVVRDNNGDEGKRLLLLGTNSPDQLPSEAKEYLDSKGAKIVSHSIELDYDYWTADQILRAVLPPELGEGSPTAFSINGHIAHMNLRDEYLPYRFLIGQVILDKNKAIRTVVNKLDVIDTEFRFFKMEVLAGEPNFIIKHSESNCTFTLDFSTVYWNSRLAHEHERLVDLFLEPDNKPTEGGTPPHVPLIADVFAGVGPFAVPAAKRGAIVYANDLNEESTKWMEVNVKNNNVVPRVRISTLDGRQFIKDVLQTAWTSPFPPEAFIKPLSVKERRLKRSAAKNATTTSSLSIEASTRDRVGSEASTLHESALHPQSGRNSRRIDHFVMNLPATAIEFLGAFRSAFNSLRRQYGEEVKQVYDVMPMVHVHCFTRELEEDKARKDIIERAEAALGCAISENVLAHHVRKVAPNKDMYCLSFRLPRSFVDSQS
;
A
#
# COMPACT_ATOMS: atom_id res chain seq x y z
N MET A 1 -16.74 35.50 11.05
CA MET A 1 -18.16 35.10 11.04
C MET A 1 -18.18 33.58 11.15
N GLU A 2 -18.72 33.04 12.24
CA GLU A 2 -18.83 31.59 12.43
C GLU A 2 -20.17 31.14 11.82
N LEU A 3 -20.11 30.22 10.85
CA LEU A 3 -21.24 29.84 10.02
C LEU A 3 -21.53 28.35 10.21
N GLU A 4 -22.79 28.05 10.51
CA GLU A 4 -23.31 26.68 10.63
C GLU A 4 -24.35 26.39 9.53
N PRO A 5 -24.44 25.14 9.04
CA PRO A 5 -25.49 24.74 8.09
C PRO A 5 -26.90 24.76 8.71
N PRO A 6 -27.96 24.75 7.88
CA PRO A 6 -29.32 24.45 8.33
C PRO A 6 -29.39 23.10 9.07
N VAL A 7 -30.23 23.00 10.10
CA VAL A 7 -30.30 21.83 11.00
C VAL A 7 -31.59 21.03 10.76
N ASN A 8 -31.47 19.73 10.53
CA ASN A 8 -32.60 18.80 10.49
C ASN A 8 -32.21 17.44 11.07
N ARG A 9 -32.48 17.26 12.36
CA ARG A 9 -32.17 16.05 13.14
C ARG A 9 -33.05 14.84 12.83
N THR A 10 -34.05 15.03 11.97
CA THR A 10 -34.96 13.96 11.54
C THR A 10 -34.59 13.40 10.17
N MET A 11 -33.59 14.00 9.49
CA MET A 11 -33.14 13.57 8.18
C MET A 11 -32.60 12.13 8.22
N ARG A 12 -33.17 11.25 7.40
CA ARG A 12 -32.76 9.85 7.22
C ARG A 12 -32.08 9.62 5.88
N ASP A 13 -32.60 10.27 4.84
CA ASP A 13 -32.03 10.32 3.51
C ASP A 13 -31.39 11.69 3.27
N LEU A 14 -30.20 11.71 2.67
CA LEU A 14 -29.44 12.94 2.47
C LEU A 14 -30.09 13.84 1.41
N ASP A 15 -30.71 14.93 1.86
CA ASP A 15 -31.14 16.03 0.99
C ASP A 15 -30.05 17.10 0.92
N ARG A 16 -29.36 17.18 -0.22
CA ARG A 16 -28.28 18.15 -0.45
C ARG A 16 -28.81 19.59 -0.56
N VAL A 17 -30.01 19.78 -1.09
CA VAL A 17 -30.59 21.12 -1.31
C VAL A 17 -30.93 21.77 0.03
N PHE A 18 -31.30 20.97 1.03
CA PHE A 18 -31.56 21.43 2.40
C PHE A 18 -30.40 22.25 3.01
N PHE A 19 -29.16 21.97 2.61
CA PHE A 19 -27.98 22.66 3.15
C PHE A 19 -27.73 24.05 2.54
N LYS A 20 -28.62 24.52 1.65
CA LYS A 20 -28.56 25.87 1.12
C LYS A 20 -28.84 26.90 2.22
N LYS A 21 -27.92 27.85 2.40
CA LYS A 21 -28.03 28.97 3.34
C LYS A 21 -27.61 30.27 2.67
N THR A 22 -28.52 31.24 2.64
CA THR A 22 -28.23 32.60 2.18
C THR A 22 -27.72 33.42 3.36
N VAL A 23 -26.51 33.96 3.24
CA VAL A 23 -25.90 34.81 4.27
C VAL A 23 -25.90 36.25 3.76
N PRO A 24 -26.62 37.18 4.41
CA PRO A 24 -26.60 38.59 4.03
C PRO A 24 -25.23 39.19 4.34
N VAL A 25 -24.68 39.93 3.39
CA VAL A 25 -23.44 40.70 3.53
C VAL A 25 -23.62 42.06 2.88
N ILE A 26 -22.65 42.95 3.05
CA ILE A 26 -22.54 44.16 2.22
C ILE A 26 -21.34 44.03 1.29
N ALA A 27 -21.35 44.79 0.22
CA ALA A 27 -20.24 44.89 -0.71
C ALA A 27 -19.93 46.35 -1.02
N ALA A 28 -18.66 46.64 -1.25
CA ALA A 28 -18.22 47.89 -1.86
C ALA A 28 -18.23 47.73 -3.38
N GLN A 29 -19.14 48.42 -4.06
CA GLN A 29 -19.15 48.55 -5.52
C GLN A 29 -18.04 49.50 -5.95
N ILE A 30 -17.11 49.00 -6.75
CA ILE A 30 -15.88 49.69 -7.15
C ILE A 30 -15.58 49.51 -8.63
N GLU A 31 -14.81 50.44 -9.19
CA GLU A 31 -14.24 50.29 -10.53
C GLU A 31 -13.27 49.10 -10.59
N ALA A 32 -13.40 48.25 -11.62
CA ALA A 32 -12.63 47.02 -11.76
C ALA A 32 -11.11 47.26 -11.69
N ARG A 33 -10.63 48.36 -12.26
CA ARG A 33 -9.21 48.78 -12.23
C ARG A 33 -8.66 49.03 -10.82
N ARG A 34 -9.54 49.28 -9.83
CA ARG A 34 -9.15 49.59 -8.44
C ARG A 34 -9.16 48.38 -7.52
N THR A 35 -9.67 47.23 -7.98
CA THR A 35 -9.78 46.01 -7.18
C THR A 35 -8.46 45.66 -6.47
N GLY A 36 -7.34 45.71 -7.19
CA GLY A 36 -6.03 45.37 -6.63
C GLY A 36 -5.51 46.36 -5.58
N GLU A 37 -5.88 47.64 -5.69
CA GLU A 37 -5.55 48.68 -4.70
C GLU A 37 -6.29 48.39 -3.38
N LEU A 38 -7.60 48.19 -3.45
CA LEU A 38 -8.45 48.03 -2.27
C LEU A 38 -8.23 46.70 -1.54
N LEU A 39 -7.98 45.61 -2.26
CA LEU A 39 -7.64 44.31 -1.65
C LEU A 39 -6.36 44.36 -0.79
N LYS A 40 -5.45 45.28 -1.09
CA LYS A 40 -4.16 45.44 -0.39
C LYS A 40 -4.19 46.54 0.66
N ALA A 41 -5.25 47.33 0.73
CA ALA A 41 -5.36 48.44 1.66
C ALA A 41 -5.39 47.92 3.11
N PRO A 42 -4.41 48.28 3.97
CA PRO A 42 -4.34 47.77 5.34
C PRO A 42 -5.59 48.06 6.17
N ILE A 43 -6.25 49.19 5.88
CA ILE A 43 -7.46 49.63 6.56
C ILE A 43 -8.70 48.83 6.18
N LEU A 44 -8.71 48.22 5.00
CA LEU A 44 -9.86 47.47 4.47
C LEU A 44 -9.68 45.97 4.61
N ARG A 45 -8.44 45.48 4.54
CA ARG A 45 -8.09 44.05 4.58
C ARG A 45 -8.74 43.26 5.73
N PRO A 46 -8.82 43.75 6.98
CA PRO A 46 -9.50 43.03 8.07
C PRO A 46 -11.02 42.92 7.90
N HIS A 47 -11.62 43.74 7.05
CA HIS A 47 -13.06 43.81 6.83
C HIS A 47 -13.52 43.17 5.52
N ILE A 48 -12.58 42.75 4.67
CA ILE A 48 -12.90 41.98 3.46
C ILE A 48 -13.40 40.60 3.89
N LEU A 49 -14.45 40.11 3.21
CA LEU A 49 -14.98 38.79 3.45
C LEU A 49 -13.89 37.74 3.23
N ASP A 50 -13.57 36.97 4.27
CA ASP A 50 -12.60 35.88 4.23
C ASP A 50 -13.29 34.58 4.64
N LEU A 51 -13.88 33.90 3.66
CA LEU A 51 -14.54 32.61 3.84
C LEU A 51 -13.93 31.57 2.89
N PRO A 52 -13.67 30.34 3.36
CA PRO A 52 -13.14 29.26 2.52
C PRO A 52 -14.02 29.02 1.29
N LYS A 53 -13.43 28.77 0.12
CA LYS A 53 -14.15 28.47 -1.14
C LYS A 53 -15.04 29.61 -1.68
N ILE A 54 -15.14 30.76 -1.02
CA ILE A 54 -15.92 31.91 -1.47
C ILE A 54 -14.98 33.00 -1.96
N THR A 55 -15.22 33.50 -3.17
CA THR A 55 -14.47 34.63 -3.71
C THR A 55 -14.94 35.93 -3.09
N ASN A 56 -14.00 36.77 -2.66
CA ASN A 56 -14.29 38.06 -2.05
C ASN A 56 -14.51 39.20 -3.05
N VAL A 57 -14.30 38.96 -4.35
CA VAL A 57 -14.63 39.90 -5.42
C VAL A 57 -15.51 39.21 -6.45
N VAL A 58 -16.68 39.78 -6.71
CA VAL A 58 -17.64 39.27 -7.69
C VAL A 58 -18.01 40.35 -8.71
N ARG A 59 -18.58 39.93 -9.84
CA ARG A 59 -19.12 40.87 -10.84
C ARG A 59 -20.37 41.54 -10.28
N ASP A 60 -20.59 42.79 -10.67
CA ASP A 60 -21.86 43.45 -10.40
C ASP A 60 -22.93 42.91 -11.35
N ASN A 61 -24.05 42.46 -10.81
CA ASN A 61 -25.15 41.86 -11.58
C ASN A 61 -25.95 42.89 -12.39
N ASN A 62 -25.67 44.19 -12.24
CA ASN A 62 -26.35 45.26 -12.96
C ASN A 62 -25.89 45.46 -14.41
N GLY A 63 -25.06 44.57 -14.97
CA GLY A 63 -24.63 44.61 -16.38
C GLY A 63 -23.50 45.57 -16.72
N ASP A 64 -22.89 46.21 -15.72
CA ASP A 64 -21.72 47.08 -15.90
C ASP A 64 -20.42 46.25 -15.78
N GLU A 65 -19.84 45.87 -16.92
CA GLU A 65 -18.58 45.10 -16.96
C GLU A 65 -17.39 45.85 -16.34
N GLY A 66 -17.49 47.17 -16.18
CA GLY A 66 -16.50 48.03 -15.55
C GLY A 66 -16.50 47.99 -14.02
N LYS A 67 -17.54 47.42 -13.39
CA LYS A 67 -17.69 47.41 -11.93
C LYS A 67 -17.51 46.04 -11.29
N ARG A 68 -17.08 46.05 -10.04
CA ARG A 68 -16.90 44.86 -9.19
C ARG A 68 -17.51 45.12 -7.81
N LEU A 69 -17.93 44.05 -7.16
CA LEU A 69 -18.38 44.06 -5.77
C LEU A 69 -17.27 43.41 -4.93
N LEU A 70 -16.63 44.21 -4.07
CA LEU A 70 -15.73 43.72 -3.04
C LEU A 70 -16.57 43.38 -1.80
N LEU A 71 -16.72 42.09 -1.51
CA LEU A 71 -17.53 41.59 -0.41
C LEU A 71 -16.87 41.90 0.94
N LEU A 72 -17.66 42.37 1.89
CA LEU A 72 -17.21 42.72 3.23
C LEU A 72 -17.78 41.72 4.24
N GLY A 73 -17.02 41.45 5.31
CA GLY A 73 -17.33 40.46 6.35
C GLY A 73 -18.45 40.85 7.32
N THR A 74 -19.34 41.75 6.91
CA THR A 74 -20.44 42.31 7.72
C THR A 74 -21.72 42.38 6.91
N ASN A 75 -22.87 42.39 7.59
CA ASN A 75 -24.20 42.51 7.01
C ASN A 75 -24.81 43.93 7.11
N SER A 76 -24.14 44.88 7.74
CA SER A 76 -24.60 46.26 7.87
C SER A 76 -23.45 47.25 7.74
N PRO A 77 -23.61 48.36 6.99
CA PRO A 77 -22.59 49.41 6.93
C PRO A 77 -22.18 49.91 8.32
N ASP A 78 -23.09 49.91 9.31
CA ASP A 78 -22.83 50.43 10.66
C ASP A 78 -21.75 49.67 11.42
N GLN A 79 -21.47 48.42 11.03
CA GLN A 79 -20.43 47.58 11.65
C GLN A 79 -19.03 47.81 11.06
N LEU A 80 -18.90 48.59 9.97
CA LEU A 80 -17.60 49.02 9.46
C LEU A 80 -17.05 50.18 10.30
N PRO A 81 -15.75 50.17 10.65
CA PRO A 81 -15.10 51.32 11.27
C PRO A 81 -15.22 52.58 10.42
N SER A 82 -15.27 53.74 11.07
CA SER A 82 -15.38 55.03 10.38
C SER A 82 -14.25 55.25 9.38
N GLU A 83 -13.03 54.84 9.71
CA GLU A 83 -11.88 55.02 8.83
C GLU A 83 -11.99 54.15 7.57
N ALA A 84 -12.59 52.95 7.68
CA ALA A 84 -12.84 52.09 6.52
C ALA A 84 -13.94 52.68 5.61
N LYS A 85 -14.97 53.30 6.19
CA LYS A 85 -16.03 54.01 5.42
C LYS A 85 -15.46 55.21 4.68
N GLU A 86 -14.75 56.08 5.39
CA GLU A 86 -14.10 57.26 4.80
C GLU A 86 -13.11 56.88 3.70
N TYR A 87 -12.35 55.79 3.90
CA TYR A 87 -11.48 55.26 2.85
C TYR A 87 -12.28 54.82 1.63
N LEU A 88 -13.34 54.02 1.80
CA LEU A 88 -14.20 53.59 0.69
C LEU A 88 -14.81 54.79 -0.07
N ASP A 89 -15.31 55.80 0.65
CA ASP A 89 -15.89 57.02 0.08
C ASP A 89 -14.84 57.84 -0.69
N SER A 90 -13.62 57.99 -0.16
CA SER A 90 -12.50 58.64 -0.85
C SER A 90 -12.12 57.95 -2.17
N LYS A 91 -12.45 56.66 -2.29
CA LYS A 91 -12.22 55.83 -3.47
C LYS A 91 -13.46 55.76 -4.37
N GLY A 92 -14.51 56.53 -4.07
CA GLY A 92 -15.76 56.54 -4.83
C GLY A 92 -16.48 55.20 -4.81
N ALA A 93 -16.25 54.38 -3.79
CA ALA A 93 -16.92 53.10 -3.64
C ALA A 93 -18.35 53.33 -3.13
N LYS A 94 -19.33 52.62 -3.68
CA LYS A 94 -20.71 52.65 -3.19
C LYS A 94 -20.99 51.39 -2.39
N ILE A 95 -21.38 51.53 -1.12
CA ILE A 95 -21.80 50.38 -0.31
C ILE A 95 -23.19 49.91 -0.77
N VAL A 96 -23.33 48.62 -1.03
CA VAL A 96 -24.57 47.99 -1.48
C VAL A 96 -24.84 46.72 -0.67
N SER A 97 -26.11 46.36 -0.51
CA SER A 97 -26.51 45.07 0.04
C SER A 97 -26.17 43.94 -0.93
N HIS A 98 -25.72 42.82 -0.41
CA HIS A 98 -25.44 41.61 -1.18
C HIS A 98 -25.75 40.37 -0.34
N SER A 99 -25.67 39.20 -0.95
CA SER A 99 -25.82 37.94 -0.25
C SER A 99 -24.94 36.88 -0.87
N ILE A 100 -24.33 36.05 -0.04
CA ILE A 100 -23.62 34.86 -0.48
C ILE A 100 -24.54 33.65 -0.30
N GLU A 101 -24.50 32.73 -1.26
CA GLU A 101 -25.18 31.44 -1.15
C GLU A 101 -24.16 30.37 -0.78
N LEU A 102 -24.38 29.71 0.35
CA LEU A 102 -23.62 28.56 0.80
C LEU A 102 -24.45 27.33 0.54
N ASP A 103 -23.95 26.38 -0.23
CA ASP A 103 -24.64 25.14 -0.55
C ASP A 103 -24.02 23.94 0.17
N TYR A 104 -24.49 22.74 -0.15
CA TYR A 104 -23.92 21.50 0.38
C TYR A 104 -22.40 21.44 0.25
N ASP A 105 -21.82 21.82 -0.89
CA ASP A 105 -20.39 21.67 -1.20
C ASP A 105 -19.50 22.62 -0.40
N TYR A 106 -20.04 23.74 0.08
CA TYR A 106 -19.36 24.62 1.01
C TYR A 106 -19.05 23.90 2.33
N TRP A 107 -20.05 23.26 2.94
CA TRP A 107 -19.96 22.63 4.27
C TRP A 107 -19.05 21.41 4.31
N THR A 108 -18.36 21.24 5.44
CA THR A 108 -17.56 20.03 5.70
C THR A 108 -18.44 18.83 6.05
N ALA A 109 -17.92 17.62 5.89
CA ALA A 109 -18.62 16.39 6.30
C ALA A 109 -19.07 16.47 7.77
N ASP A 110 -18.17 16.92 8.64
CA ASP A 110 -18.42 17.06 10.06
C ASP A 110 -19.56 18.06 10.34
N GLN A 111 -19.56 19.25 9.72
CA GLN A 111 -20.66 20.22 9.87
C GLN A 111 -22.02 19.67 9.40
N ILE A 112 -22.02 18.94 8.27
CA ILE A 112 -23.24 18.30 7.74
C ILE A 112 -23.76 17.25 8.71
N LEU A 113 -22.90 16.33 9.17
CA LEU A 113 -23.28 15.28 10.12
C LEU A 113 -23.73 15.89 11.46
N ARG A 114 -23.01 16.90 11.94
CA ARG A 114 -23.38 17.70 13.11
C ARG A 114 -24.63 18.53 12.93
N ALA A 115 -25.27 18.59 11.75
CA ALA A 115 -26.58 19.23 11.57
C ALA A 115 -27.74 18.24 11.40
N VAL A 116 -27.46 16.96 11.12
CA VAL A 116 -28.48 15.94 10.82
C VAL A 116 -28.54 14.79 11.82
N LEU A 117 -27.45 14.50 12.53
CA LEU A 117 -27.44 13.47 13.58
C LEU A 117 -28.01 14.01 14.88
N PRO A 118 -28.62 13.20 15.76
CA PRO A 118 -29.05 13.65 17.10
C PRO A 118 -27.95 14.41 17.86
N PRO A 119 -28.27 15.45 18.65
CA PRO A 119 -27.26 16.25 19.35
C PRO A 119 -26.29 15.42 20.20
N GLU A 120 -26.79 14.34 20.80
CA GLU A 120 -26.02 13.42 21.64
C GLU A 120 -24.96 12.64 20.84
N LEU A 121 -25.16 12.52 19.52
CA LEU A 121 -24.24 11.89 18.57
C LEU A 121 -23.44 12.91 17.76
N GLY A 122 -23.74 14.20 17.91
CA GLY A 122 -23.09 15.30 17.19
C GLY A 122 -21.70 15.62 17.75
N GLU A 123 -21.52 15.52 19.08
CA GLU A 123 -20.22 15.63 19.73
C GLU A 123 -19.41 14.33 19.53
N GLY A 124 -18.77 14.23 18.35
CA GLY A 124 -18.00 13.05 17.96
C GLY A 124 -18.37 12.49 16.59
N SER A 125 -18.83 13.35 15.66
CA SER A 125 -19.30 12.93 14.33
C SER A 125 -18.34 11.91 13.68
N PRO A 126 -18.86 10.80 13.12
CA PRO A 126 -18.04 9.69 12.66
C PRO A 126 -17.40 10.03 11.30
N THR A 127 -16.40 10.91 11.31
CA THR A 127 -15.68 11.36 10.10
C THR A 127 -14.30 10.72 9.94
N ALA A 128 -13.82 10.00 10.96
CA ALA A 128 -12.57 9.27 10.90
C ALA A 128 -12.76 7.92 10.19
N PHE A 129 -11.94 7.67 9.17
CA PHE A 129 -11.91 6.41 8.42
C PHE A 129 -10.50 6.06 7.96
N SER A 130 -10.32 4.80 7.58
CA SER A 130 -9.10 4.32 6.91
C SER A 130 -9.33 4.23 5.40
N ILE A 131 -8.31 4.50 4.60
CA ILE A 131 -8.39 4.41 3.14
C ILE A 131 -7.58 3.22 2.66
N ASN A 132 -8.21 2.36 1.85
CA ASN A 132 -7.55 1.29 1.10
C ASN A 132 -7.91 1.47 -0.39
N GLY A 133 -6.96 1.93 -1.20
CA GLY A 133 -7.25 2.37 -2.57
C GLY A 133 -8.33 3.46 -2.62
N HIS A 134 -9.42 3.18 -3.30
CA HIS A 134 -10.60 4.05 -3.44
C HIS A 134 -11.72 3.73 -2.43
N ILE A 135 -11.45 2.86 -1.45
CA ILE A 135 -12.40 2.42 -0.43
C ILE A 135 -12.15 3.19 0.87
N ALA A 136 -13.19 3.84 1.39
CA ALA A 136 -13.21 4.37 2.74
C ALA A 136 -13.81 3.32 3.68
N HIS A 137 -13.01 2.88 4.64
CA HIS A 137 -13.37 1.85 5.61
C HIS A 137 -13.62 2.48 6.98
N MET A 138 -14.90 2.48 7.36
CA MET A 138 -15.47 3.04 8.58
C MET A 138 -15.51 1.98 9.69
N ASN A 139 -15.47 2.44 10.95
CA ASN A 139 -15.79 1.63 12.13
C ASN A 139 -16.88 2.34 12.91
N LEU A 140 -18.12 2.27 12.41
CA LEU A 140 -19.26 2.89 13.08
C LEU A 140 -19.60 2.15 14.37
N ARG A 141 -19.75 2.89 15.46
CA ARG A 141 -20.33 2.37 16.71
C ARG A 141 -21.82 2.12 16.55
N ASP A 142 -22.39 1.27 17.39
CA ASP A 142 -23.80 0.86 17.35
C ASP A 142 -24.78 2.05 17.31
N GLU A 143 -24.48 3.11 18.07
CA GLU A 143 -25.25 4.35 18.13
C GLU A 143 -25.38 5.07 16.77
N TYR A 144 -24.43 4.89 15.85
CA TYR A 144 -24.45 5.46 14.50
C TYR A 144 -25.09 4.55 13.45
N LEU A 145 -25.28 3.25 13.74
CA LEU A 145 -25.82 2.29 12.78
C LEU A 145 -27.18 2.68 12.20
N PRO A 146 -28.12 3.30 12.95
CA PRO A 146 -29.38 3.80 12.40
C PRO A 146 -29.23 4.89 11.32
N TYR A 147 -28.05 5.51 11.20
CA TYR A 147 -27.75 6.59 10.24
C TYR A 147 -26.65 6.21 9.24
N ARG A 148 -26.23 4.94 9.22
CA ARG A 148 -25.02 4.47 8.51
C ARG A 148 -24.99 4.79 7.02
N PHE A 149 -26.12 4.70 6.31
CA PHE A 149 -26.19 5.02 4.89
C PHE A 149 -26.08 6.51 4.62
N LEU A 150 -26.72 7.36 5.45
CA LEU A 150 -26.56 8.81 5.38
C LEU A 150 -25.10 9.20 5.64
N ILE A 151 -24.48 8.65 6.68
CA ILE A 151 -23.08 8.89 7.01
C ILE A 151 -22.20 8.46 5.84
N GLY A 152 -22.41 7.24 5.31
CA GLY A 152 -21.69 6.74 4.14
C GLY A 152 -21.78 7.67 2.94
N GLN A 153 -22.97 8.19 2.64
CA GLN A 153 -23.18 9.09 1.52
C GLN A 153 -22.47 10.43 1.71
N VAL A 154 -22.50 11.00 2.92
CA VAL A 154 -21.75 12.24 3.22
C VAL A 154 -20.24 12.02 3.07
N ILE A 155 -19.70 10.90 3.59
CA ILE A 155 -18.29 10.58 3.43
C ILE A 155 -17.91 10.40 1.96
N LEU A 156 -18.74 9.70 1.17
CA LEU A 156 -18.52 9.52 -0.26
C LEU A 156 -18.47 10.87 -0.99
N ASP A 157 -19.51 11.70 -0.82
CA ASP A 157 -19.62 12.99 -1.49
C ASP A 157 -18.45 13.94 -1.17
N LYS A 158 -17.98 13.92 0.09
CA LYS A 158 -16.94 14.84 0.58
C LYS A 158 -15.52 14.39 0.26
N ASN A 159 -15.33 13.20 -0.32
CA ASN A 159 -14.02 12.64 -0.61
C ASN A 159 -13.92 12.16 -2.06
N LYS A 160 -13.48 13.04 -2.97
CA LYS A 160 -13.41 12.78 -4.43
C LYS A 160 -12.58 11.56 -4.85
N ALA A 161 -11.64 11.11 -4.01
CA ALA A 161 -10.82 9.92 -4.28
C ALA A 161 -11.53 8.61 -3.93
N ILE A 162 -12.58 8.68 -3.10
CA ILE A 162 -13.34 7.53 -2.63
C ILE A 162 -14.48 7.27 -3.60
N ARG A 163 -14.72 5.99 -3.91
CA ARG A 163 -15.89 5.56 -4.71
C ARG A 163 -16.76 4.54 -4.00
N THR A 164 -16.26 3.96 -2.90
CA THR A 164 -16.97 2.97 -2.10
C THR A 164 -16.72 3.28 -0.63
N VAL A 165 -17.78 3.40 0.15
CA VAL A 165 -17.70 3.53 1.61
C VAL A 165 -18.26 2.28 2.23
N VAL A 166 -17.51 1.67 3.15
CA VAL A 166 -17.88 0.42 3.80
C VAL A 166 -17.81 0.55 5.32
N ASN A 167 -18.62 -0.22 6.02
CA ASN A 167 -18.46 -0.45 7.45
C ASN A 167 -17.84 -1.82 7.70
N LYS A 168 -16.92 -1.87 8.67
CA LYS A 168 -16.40 -3.12 9.19
C LYS A 168 -17.47 -3.84 9.99
N LEU A 169 -17.71 -5.13 9.70
CA LEU A 169 -18.46 -6.00 10.60
C LEU A 169 -17.46 -6.72 11.53
N ASP A 170 -17.83 -6.95 12.79
CA ASP A 170 -16.95 -7.53 13.82
C ASP A 170 -16.58 -9.01 13.59
N VAL A 171 -17.00 -9.59 12.46
CA VAL A 171 -16.70 -10.97 12.08
C VAL A 171 -15.51 -10.99 11.12
N ILE A 172 -14.36 -11.39 11.64
CA ILE A 172 -13.18 -11.75 10.84
C ILE A 172 -13.31 -13.23 10.49
N ASP A 173 -13.12 -13.57 9.22
CA ASP A 173 -12.93 -14.97 8.84
C ASP A 173 -11.66 -15.52 9.51
N THR A 174 -11.76 -16.62 10.27
CA THR A 174 -10.64 -17.11 11.07
C THR A 174 -9.54 -17.77 10.23
N GLU A 175 -9.89 -18.35 9.09
CA GLU A 175 -8.99 -19.12 8.23
C GLU A 175 -8.29 -18.19 7.22
N PHE A 176 -9.07 -17.41 6.48
CA PHE A 176 -8.59 -16.55 5.39
C PHE A 176 -8.43 -15.07 5.78
N ARG A 177 -8.86 -14.69 6.99
CA ARG A 177 -8.58 -13.39 7.63
C ARG A 177 -9.06 -12.14 6.88
N PHE A 178 -10.06 -12.27 6.01
CA PHE A 178 -10.78 -11.12 5.46
C PHE A 178 -11.92 -10.67 6.38
N PHE A 179 -12.35 -9.42 6.23
CA PHE A 179 -13.45 -8.84 7.01
C PHE A 179 -14.74 -8.86 6.20
N LYS A 180 -15.85 -9.27 6.81
CA LYS A 180 -17.16 -8.99 6.22
C LYS A 180 -17.41 -7.48 6.28
N MET A 181 -17.85 -6.92 5.16
CA MET A 181 -18.06 -5.49 5.00
C MET A 181 -19.49 -5.22 4.53
N GLU A 182 -20.12 -4.19 5.10
CA GLU A 182 -21.38 -3.64 4.61
C GLU A 182 -21.07 -2.41 3.75
N VAL A 183 -21.59 -2.34 2.52
CA VAL A 183 -21.47 -1.12 1.70
C VAL A 183 -22.44 -0.09 2.23
N LEU A 184 -21.91 1.06 2.67
CA LEU A 184 -22.68 2.18 3.16
C LEU A 184 -23.05 3.18 2.05
N ALA A 185 -22.19 3.35 1.05
CA ALA A 185 -22.44 4.21 -0.10
C ALA A 185 -21.50 3.89 -1.27
N GLY A 186 -21.94 4.26 -2.48
CA GLY A 186 -21.17 4.09 -3.71
C GLY A 186 -21.29 2.69 -4.31
N GLU A 187 -20.42 2.39 -5.28
CA GLU A 187 -20.46 1.11 -5.99
C GLU A 187 -19.81 -0.01 -5.16
N PRO A 188 -20.34 -1.24 -5.16
CA PRO A 188 -19.76 -2.39 -4.47
C PRO A 188 -18.52 -2.93 -5.20
N ASN A 189 -17.48 -2.09 -5.31
CA ASN A 189 -16.23 -2.40 -5.97
C ASN A 189 -15.08 -2.48 -4.94
N PHE A 190 -14.67 -3.70 -4.63
CA PHE A 190 -13.64 -3.98 -3.62
C PHE A 190 -12.24 -4.18 -4.21
N ILE A 191 -12.09 -4.06 -5.54
CA ILE A 191 -10.80 -4.22 -6.20
C ILE A 191 -9.98 -2.95 -6.04
N ILE A 192 -8.90 -3.02 -5.28
CA ILE A 192 -8.02 -1.89 -5.00
C ILE A 192 -6.66 -2.08 -5.65
N LYS A 193 -5.95 -0.95 -5.81
CA LYS A 193 -4.52 -0.94 -6.17
C LYS A 193 -3.73 -0.23 -5.09
N HIS A 194 -2.68 -0.88 -4.62
CA HIS A 194 -1.69 -0.31 -3.70
C HIS A 194 -0.30 -0.34 -4.32
N SER A 195 0.53 0.63 -3.93
CA SER A 195 1.93 0.68 -4.31
C SER A 195 2.80 0.58 -3.06
N GLU A 196 3.72 -0.37 -3.05
CA GLU A 196 4.64 -0.64 -1.94
C GLU A 196 5.96 -1.22 -2.48
N SER A 197 7.11 -0.82 -1.94
CA SER A 197 8.45 -1.29 -2.37
C SER A 197 8.66 -1.26 -3.90
N ASN A 198 8.25 -0.16 -4.54
CA ASN A 198 8.25 0.02 -6.01
C ASN A 198 7.46 -1.05 -6.80
N CYS A 199 6.58 -1.79 -6.14
CA CYS A 199 5.66 -2.77 -6.73
C CYS A 199 4.23 -2.26 -6.67
N THR A 200 3.39 -2.73 -7.59
CA THR A 200 1.95 -2.45 -7.58
C THR A 200 1.19 -3.73 -7.31
N PHE A 201 0.32 -3.71 -6.31
CA PHE A 201 -0.51 -4.82 -5.88
C PHE A 201 -1.96 -4.50 -6.21
N THR A 202 -2.59 -5.35 -7.02
CA THR A 202 -4.02 -5.38 -7.26
C THR A 202 -4.61 -6.53 -6.47
N LEU A 203 -5.69 -6.28 -5.75
CA LEU A 203 -6.35 -7.27 -4.91
C LEU A 203 -7.82 -6.92 -4.70
N ASP A 204 -8.65 -7.93 -4.44
CA ASP A 204 -10.00 -7.74 -3.92
C ASP A 204 -9.95 -7.69 -2.40
N PHE A 205 -10.16 -6.51 -1.84
CA PHE A 205 -10.04 -6.26 -0.39
C PHE A 205 -11.10 -7.02 0.43
N SER A 206 -12.15 -7.55 -0.22
CA SER A 206 -13.18 -8.34 0.44
C SER A 206 -12.84 -9.82 0.58
N THR A 207 -11.87 -10.34 -0.16
CA THR A 207 -11.55 -11.78 -0.20
C THR A 207 -10.16 -12.13 0.30
N VAL A 208 -9.28 -11.15 0.52
CA VAL A 208 -7.91 -11.37 0.97
C VAL A 208 -7.49 -10.43 2.10
N TYR A 209 -6.51 -10.84 2.88
CA TYR A 209 -5.91 -9.99 3.93
C TYR A 209 -4.85 -9.04 3.34
N TRP A 210 -4.94 -7.75 3.68
CA TRP A 210 -3.93 -6.75 3.36
C TRP A 210 -3.78 -5.74 4.51
N ASN A 211 -2.55 -5.36 4.84
CA ASN A 211 -2.26 -4.37 5.88
C ASN A 211 -1.09 -3.47 5.47
N SER A 212 -1.40 -2.27 4.98
CA SER A 212 -0.43 -1.27 4.54
C SER A 212 0.53 -0.79 5.63
N ARG A 213 0.22 -1.02 6.91
CA ARG A 213 1.09 -0.65 8.03
C ARG A 213 2.28 -1.60 8.22
N LEU A 214 2.35 -2.70 7.47
CA LEU A 214 3.48 -3.64 7.49
C LEU A 214 4.55 -3.32 6.44
N ALA A 215 4.39 -2.25 5.65
CA ALA A 215 5.30 -1.92 4.55
C ALA A 215 6.78 -1.85 4.96
N HIS A 216 7.09 -1.23 6.12
CA HIS A 216 8.47 -1.17 6.61
C HIS A 216 9.03 -2.54 7.02
N GLU A 217 8.20 -3.43 7.55
CA GLU A 217 8.61 -4.80 7.88
C GLU A 217 8.82 -5.64 6.62
N HIS A 218 7.95 -5.46 5.62
CA HIS A 218 8.12 -6.09 4.31
C HIS A 218 9.45 -5.67 3.66
N GLU A 219 9.74 -4.37 3.64
CA GLU A 219 11.00 -3.84 3.11
C GLU A 219 12.21 -4.38 3.87
N ARG A 220 12.18 -4.35 5.22
CA ARG A 220 13.27 -4.85 6.08
C ARG A 220 13.60 -6.32 5.79
N LEU A 221 12.59 -7.19 5.71
CA LEU A 221 12.84 -8.61 5.42
C LEU A 221 13.29 -8.84 3.98
N VAL A 222 12.74 -8.11 3.01
CA VAL A 222 13.22 -8.19 1.62
C VAL A 222 14.68 -7.74 1.51
N ASP A 223 15.10 -6.72 2.26
CA ASP A 223 16.52 -6.33 2.34
C ASP A 223 17.36 -7.48 2.90
N LEU A 224 16.92 -8.07 4.02
CA LEU A 224 17.61 -9.19 4.67
C LEU A 224 17.76 -10.42 3.76
N PHE A 225 16.75 -10.74 2.94
CA PHE A 225 16.79 -11.85 1.98
C PHE A 225 17.85 -11.68 0.89
N LEU A 226 18.24 -10.43 0.64
CA LEU A 226 19.13 -10.04 -0.45
C LEU A 226 20.52 -9.65 0.05
N GLU A 227 20.77 -9.75 1.35
CA GLU A 227 22.11 -9.56 1.90
C GLU A 227 23.06 -10.59 1.29
N PRO A 228 24.21 -10.17 0.74
CA PRO A 228 25.17 -11.09 0.16
C PRO A 228 25.74 -12.02 1.23
N ASP A 229 25.88 -13.31 0.90
CA ASP A 229 26.63 -14.24 1.75
C ASP A 229 28.05 -13.70 1.97
N ASN A 230 28.49 -13.59 3.23
CA ASN A 230 29.84 -13.13 3.62
C ASN A 230 30.97 -14.08 3.17
N LYS A 231 30.71 -15.07 2.31
CA LYS A 231 31.72 -15.98 1.79
C LYS A 231 32.42 -15.32 0.59
N PRO A 232 33.76 -15.34 0.54
CA PRO A 232 34.49 -14.87 -0.64
C PRO A 232 34.04 -15.67 -1.87
N THR A 233 33.79 -14.96 -2.98
CA THR A 233 33.53 -15.56 -4.29
C THR A 233 34.84 -16.16 -4.79
N GLU A 234 35.10 -17.42 -4.45
CA GLU A 234 36.21 -18.15 -5.06
C GLU A 234 35.95 -18.31 -6.57
N GLY A 235 36.95 -18.00 -7.39
CA GLY A 235 37.03 -18.47 -8.78
C GLY A 235 36.13 -17.81 -9.83
N GLY A 236 35.64 -16.58 -9.63
CA GLY A 236 34.81 -15.91 -10.67
C GLY A 236 33.41 -16.50 -10.83
N THR A 237 32.96 -17.27 -9.83
CA THR A 237 31.61 -17.83 -9.76
C THR A 237 30.57 -16.69 -9.72
N PRO A 238 29.47 -16.77 -10.49
CA PRO A 238 28.41 -15.75 -10.45
C PRO A 238 27.88 -15.56 -9.01
N PRO A 239 27.43 -14.34 -8.65
CA PRO A 239 26.83 -14.11 -7.33
C PRO A 239 25.63 -15.03 -7.11
N HIS A 240 25.54 -15.62 -5.92
CA HIS A 240 24.43 -16.48 -5.50
C HIS A 240 23.11 -15.72 -5.63
N VAL A 241 22.11 -16.39 -6.22
CA VAL A 241 20.75 -15.85 -6.35
C VAL A 241 19.93 -16.42 -5.20
N PRO A 242 19.44 -15.58 -4.27
CA PRO A 242 18.76 -16.08 -3.10
C PRO A 242 17.42 -16.73 -3.45
N LEU A 243 17.16 -17.89 -2.88
CA LEU A 243 15.96 -18.68 -3.06
C LEU A 243 15.10 -18.61 -1.79
N ILE A 244 13.91 -18.05 -1.92
CA ILE A 244 13.03 -17.70 -0.81
C ILE A 244 11.78 -18.58 -0.84
N ALA A 245 11.36 -19.07 0.32
CA ALA A 245 10.08 -19.77 0.49
C ALA A 245 9.15 -18.91 1.37
N ASP A 246 8.14 -18.31 0.75
CA ASP A 246 7.09 -17.55 1.42
C ASP A 246 5.89 -18.48 1.69
N VAL A 247 5.72 -18.89 2.94
CA VAL A 247 4.77 -19.95 3.34
C VAL A 247 3.33 -19.44 3.37
N PHE A 248 3.14 -18.13 3.64
CA PHE A 248 1.85 -17.46 3.80
C PHE A 248 1.88 -16.13 3.03
N ALA A 249 2.03 -16.24 1.72
CA ALA A 249 2.38 -15.14 0.84
C ALA A 249 1.23 -14.15 0.63
N GLY A 250 -0.02 -14.51 0.90
CA GLY A 250 -1.18 -13.70 0.55
C GLY A 250 -1.13 -13.28 -0.92
N VAL A 251 -1.19 -11.97 -1.18
CA VAL A 251 -1.08 -11.40 -2.53
C VAL A 251 0.36 -11.10 -2.98
N GLY A 252 1.35 -11.53 -2.19
CA GLY A 252 2.79 -11.50 -2.47
C GLY A 252 3.58 -10.26 -1.98
N PRO A 253 3.34 -9.67 -0.79
CA PRO A 253 4.05 -8.47 -0.36
C PRO A 253 5.55 -8.72 -0.09
N PHE A 254 5.98 -9.95 0.19
CA PHE A 254 7.40 -10.31 0.20
C PHE A 254 7.85 -10.89 -1.13
N ALA A 255 7.08 -11.84 -1.67
CA ALA A 255 7.43 -12.58 -2.89
C ALA A 255 7.67 -11.67 -4.10
N VAL A 256 6.77 -10.72 -4.36
CA VAL A 256 6.86 -9.85 -5.54
C VAL A 256 8.05 -8.88 -5.43
N PRO A 257 8.25 -8.14 -4.32
CA PRO A 257 9.41 -7.25 -4.20
C PRO A 257 10.76 -7.99 -4.18
N ALA A 258 10.85 -9.14 -3.50
CA ALA A 258 12.06 -9.96 -3.50
C ALA A 258 12.42 -10.42 -4.92
N ALA A 259 11.45 -10.97 -5.66
CA ALA A 259 11.65 -11.40 -7.04
C ALA A 259 12.02 -10.21 -7.96
N LYS A 260 11.41 -9.04 -7.75
CA LYS A 260 11.72 -7.83 -8.53
C LYS A 260 13.15 -7.35 -8.33
N ARG A 261 13.71 -7.61 -7.16
CA ARG A 261 15.10 -7.28 -6.78
C ARG A 261 16.11 -8.40 -7.08
N GLY A 262 15.66 -9.50 -7.69
CA GLY A 262 16.55 -10.53 -8.22
C GLY A 262 16.59 -11.82 -7.42
N ALA A 263 15.77 -11.98 -6.38
CA ALA A 263 15.56 -13.28 -5.76
C ALA A 263 14.73 -14.21 -6.68
N ILE A 264 14.69 -15.48 -6.30
CA ILE A 264 13.75 -16.47 -6.81
C ILE A 264 12.87 -16.91 -5.64
N VAL A 265 11.57 -17.04 -5.87
CA VAL A 265 10.60 -17.23 -4.79
C VAL A 265 9.64 -18.37 -5.09
N TYR A 266 9.54 -19.30 -4.15
CA TYR A 266 8.38 -20.17 -4.00
C TYR A 266 7.40 -19.47 -3.06
N ALA A 267 6.21 -19.15 -3.55
CA ALA A 267 5.19 -18.41 -2.81
C ALA A 267 3.94 -19.26 -2.67
N ASN A 268 3.46 -19.39 -1.43
CA ASN A 268 2.33 -20.23 -1.10
C ASN A 268 1.30 -19.47 -0.28
N ASP A 269 0.02 -19.74 -0.51
CA ASP A 269 -1.02 -19.32 0.41
C ASP A 269 -2.15 -20.37 0.43
N LEU A 270 -2.85 -20.51 1.55
CA LEU A 270 -3.98 -21.43 1.65
C LEU A 270 -5.22 -20.88 0.91
N ASN A 271 -5.38 -19.56 0.85
CA ASN A 271 -6.52 -18.91 0.23
C ASN A 271 -6.33 -18.85 -1.30
N GLU A 272 -7.22 -19.52 -2.06
CA GLU A 272 -7.21 -19.48 -3.52
C GLU A 272 -7.30 -18.05 -4.08
N GLU A 273 -8.09 -17.16 -3.46
CA GLU A 273 -8.19 -15.76 -3.89
C GLU A 273 -6.88 -15.00 -3.68
N SER A 274 -6.15 -15.27 -2.59
CA SER A 274 -4.79 -14.74 -2.39
C SER A 274 -3.87 -15.14 -3.53
N THR A 275 -3.86 -16.43 -3.88
CA THR A 275 -2.99 -16.95 -4.95
C THR A 275 -3.35 -16.40 -6.33
N LYS A 276 -4.65 -16.28 -6.64
CA LYS A 276 -5.15 -15.62 -7.86
C LYS A 276 -4.69 -14.17 -7.96
N TRP A 277 -4.80 -13.38 -6.89
CA TRP A 277 -4.31 -12.00 -6.90
C TRP A 277 -2.78 -11.92 -6.94
N MET A 278 -2.08 -12.86 -6.29
CA MET A 278 -0.62 -12.96 -6.40
C MET A 278 -0.17 -13.24 -7.84
N GLU A 279 -0.87 -14.10 -8.60
CA GLU A 279 -0.59 -14.31 -10.04
C GLU A 279 -0.72 -13.02 -10.84
N VAL A 280 -1.80 -12.26 -10.61
CA VAL A 280 -2.00 -10.94 -11.23
C VAL A 280 -0.85 -10.00 -10.87
N ASN A 281 -0.40 -10.00 -9.61
CA ASN A 281 0.67 -9.13 -9.14
C ASN A 281 2.04 -9.53 -9.69
N VAL A 282 2.33 -10.82 -9.79
CA VAL A 282 3.54 -11.37 -10.42
C VAL A 282 3.62 -10.96 -11.90
N LYS A 283 2.50 -11.06 -12.63
CA LYS A 283 2.37 -10.60 -14.02
C LYS A 283 2.56 -9.08 -14.12
N ASN A 284 1.81 -8.30 -13.35
CA ASN A 284 1.84 -6.83 -13.39
C ASN A 284 3.21 -6.25 -13.02
N ASN A 285 3.98 -6.93 -12.15
CA ASN A 285 5.31 -6.50 -11.76
C ASN A 285 6.43 -7.07 -12.64
N ASN A 286 6.11 -7.87 -13.66
CA ASN A 286 7.04 -8.50 -14.59
C ASN A 286 8.07 -9.41 -13.89
N VAL A 287 7.61 -10.24 -12.95
CA VAL A 287 8.47 -11.18 -12.19
C VAL A 287 8.08 -12.65 -12.39
N VAL A 288 7.27 -12.95 -13.41
CA VAL A 288 6.78 -14.30 -13.75
C VAL A 288 7.87 -15.38 -13.73
N PRO A 289 9.06 -15.19 -14.35
CA PRO A 289 10.06 -16.25 -14.38
C PRO A 289 10.66 -16.59 -13.01
N ARG A 290 10.47 -15.72 -12.00
CA ARG A 290 11.14 -15.78 -10.71
C ARG A 290 10.22 -16.18 -9.56
N VAL A 291 8.92 -16.33 -9.81
CA VAL A 291 7.95 -16.68 -8.78
C VAL A 291 7.15 -17.91 -9.21
N ARG A 292 7.13 -18.93 -8.35
CA ARG A 292 6.21 -20.06 -8.47
C ARG A 292 5.18 -19.98 -7.36
N ILE A 293 3.93 -20.14 -7.74
CA ILE A 293 2.79 -19.99 -6.84
C ILE A 293 2.20 -21.38 -6.59
N SER A 294 1.89 -21.68 -5.32
CA SER A 294 1.14 -22.87 -4.92
C SER A 294 0.00 -22.49 -3.97
N THR A 295 -1.02 -23.34 -3.94
CA THR A 295 -2.16 -23.19 -3.03
C THR A 295 -2.24 -24.42 -2.13
N LEU A 296 -1.48 -24.42 -1.04
CA LEU A 296 -1.33 -25.57 -0.14
C LEU A 296 -1.42 -25.13 1.33
N ASP A 297 -1.77 -26.07 2.20
CA ASP A 297 -1.50 -25.92 3.63
C ASP A 297 -0.01 -25.65 3.87
N GLY A 298 0.30 -24.74 4.80
CA GLY A 298 1.67 -24.30 5.06
C GLY A 298 2.60 -25.45 5.49
N ARG A 299 2.10 -26.47 6.20
CA ARG A 299 2.93 -27.63 6.58
C ARG A 299 3.25 -28.49 5.37
N GLN A 300 2.28 -28.66 4.48
CA GLN A 300 2.46 -29.40 3.24
C GLN A 300 3.43 -28.66 2.32
N PHE A 301 3.28 -27.35 2.17
CA PHE A 301 4.23 -26.52 1.41
C PHE A 301 5.66 -26.63 1.93
N ILE A 302 5.90 -26.54 3.24
CA ILE A 302 7.25 -26.67 3.83
C ILE A 302 7.88 -28.04 3.48
N LYS A 303 7.08 -29.11 3.47
CA LYS A 303 7.56 -30.45 3.09
C LYS A 303 7.92 -30.52 1.61
N ASP A 304 7.06 -29.98 0.76
CA ASP A 304 7.17 -30.15 -0.69
C ASP A 304 8.16 -29.18 -1.34
N VAL A 305 8.33 -27.98 -0.80
CA VAL A 305 9.16 -26.93 -1.42
C VAL A 305 10.63 -27.32 -1.46
N LEU A 306 11.12 -28.01 -0.42
CA LEU A 306 12.46 -28.60 -0.41
C LEU A 306 12.60 -29.61 -1.55
N GLN A 307 11.67 -30.54 -1.70
CA GLN A 307 11.72 -31.53 -2.80
C GLN A 307 11.61 -30.87 -4.18
N THR A 308 10.77 -29.85 -4.28
CA THR A 308 10.52 -29.09 -5.52
C THR A 308 11.79 -28.40 -6.00
N ALA A 309 12.58 -27.82 -5.09
CA ALA A 309 13.84 -27.17 -5.45
C ALA A 309 14.88 -28.14 -6.05
N TRP A 310 14.77 -29.44 -5.79
CA TRP A 310 15.65 -30.48 -6.36
C TRP A 310 15.14 -31.03 -7.68
N THR A 311 13.82 -31.20 -7.79
CA THR A 311 13.18 -31.92 -8.90
C THR A 311 12.73 -31.01 -10.03
N SER A 312 12.46 -29.75 -9.71
CA SER A 312 11.91 -28.77 -10.65
C SER A 312 12.68 -27.46 -10.50
N PRO A 313 13.91 -27.32 -11.03
CA PRO A 313 14.64 -26.06 -10.96
C PRO A 313 13.95 -24.95 -11.76
N PHE A 314 14.16 -23.69 -11.39
CA PHE A 314 13.65 -22.54 -12.14
C PHE A 314 14.29 -22.44 -13.53
N PRO A 315 13.60 -21.83 -14.51
CA PRO A 315 14.16 -21.70 -15.85
C PRO A 315 15.36 -20.73 -15.87
N PRO A 316 16.31 -20.83 -16.82
CA PRO A 316 17.54 -20.04 -16.82
C PRO A 316 17.33 -18.53 -16.74
N GLU A 317 16.26 -18.01 -17.36
CA GLU A 317 15.91 -16.59 -17.30
C GLU A 317 15.60 -16.07 -15.89
N ALA A 318 15.21 -16.96 -14.96
CA ALA A 318 14.99 -16.63 -13.56
C ALA A 318 16.28 -16.20 -12.86
N PHE A 319 17.46 -16.56 -13.38
CA PHE A 319 18.75 -16.25 -12.77
C PHE A 319 19.39 -14.98 -13.37
N ILE A 320 18.81 -14.40 -14.43
CA ILE A 320 19.35 -13.20 -15.09
C ILE A 320 19.04 -11.96 -14.25
N LYS A 321 20.07 -11.28 -13.73
CA LYS A 321 19.93 -10.08 -12.89
C LYS A 321 18.96 -9.06 -13.54
N PRO A 322 17.93 -8.58 -12.83
CA PRO A 322 17.03 -7.57 -13.36
C PRO A 322 17.79 -6.27 -13.66
N LEU A 323 17.58 -5.71 -14.86
CA LEU A 323 18.12 -4.38 -15.19
C LEU A 323 17.56 -3.33 -14.22
N SER A 324 18.42 -2.48 -13.69
CA SER A 324 18.06 -1.29 -12.92
C SER A 324 17.21 -0.33 -13.76
N VAL A 325 16.50 0.59 -13.09
CA VAL A 325 15.71 1.63 -13.78
C VAL A 325 16.57 2.44 -14.75
N LYS A 326 17.82 2.74 -14.38
CA LYS A 326 18.79 3.46 -15.21
C LYS A 326 19.16 2.64 -16.45
N GLU A 327 19.50 1.37 -16.29
CA GLU A 327 19.84 0.46 -17.40
C GLU A 327 18.64 0.21 -18.33
N ARG A 328 17.43 0.08 -17.78
CA ARG A 328 16.19 -0.02 -18.58
C ARG A 328 15.95 1.23 -19.40
N ARG A 329 16.15 2.43 -18.82
CA ARG A 329 16.04 3.70 -19.55
C ARG A 329 17.06 3.79 -20.68
N LEU A 330 18.32 3.45 -20.42
CA LEU A 330 19.40 3.42 -21.42
C LEU A 330 19.11 2.43 -22.56
N LYS A 331 18.64 1.22 -22.24
CA LYS A 331 18.26 0.21 -23.23
C LYS A 331 17.08 0.67 -24.09
N ARG A 332 16.07 1.32 -23.48
CA ARG A 332 14.94 1.91 -24.22
C ARG A 332 15.38 3.06 -25.13
N SER A 333 16.24 3.96 -24.68
CA SER A 333 16.77 5.03 -25.53
C SER A 333 17.61 4.50 -26.68
N ALA A 334 18.44 3.47 -26.44
CA ALA A 334 19.23 2.82 -27.47
C ALA A 334 18.35 2.12 -28.53
N ALA A 335 17.30 1.39 -28.11
CA ALA A 335 16.35 0.76 -29.03
C ALA A 335 15.55 1.78 -29.86
N LYS A 336 15.17 2.91 -29.24
CA LYS A 336 14.47 4.00 -29.93
C LYS A 336 15.37 4.66 -30.99
N ASN A 337 16.66 4.84 -30.68
CA ASN A 337 17.64 5.37 -31.65
C ASN A 337 17.92 4.38 -32.79
N ALA A 338 18.04 3.08 -32.50
CA ALA A 338 18.26 2.05 -33.52
C ALA A 338 17.07 1.91 -34.50
N THR A 339 15.84 2.10 -34.01
CA THR A 339 14.63 2.06 -34.86
C THR A 339 14.62 3.25 -35.83
N THR A 340 15.04 4.44 -35.39
CA THR A 340 15.16 5.65 -36.25
C THR A 340 16.26 5.54 -37.30
N THR A 341 17.34 4.80 -37.02
CA THR A 341 18.43 4.58 -38.00
C THR A 341 18.06 3.53 -39.05
N SER A 342 17.20 2.56 -38.72
CA SER A 342 16.78 1.50 -39.67
C SER A 342 15.79 1.96 -40.75
N SER A 343 15.12 3.11 -40.55
CA SER A 343 14.22 3.72 -41.55
C SER A 343 14.95 4.58 -42.60
N LEU A 344 16.29 4.65 -42.57
CA LEU A 344 17.09 5.48 -43.49
C LEU A 344 18.02 4.67 -44.40
N SER A 345 17.88 3.35 -44.50
CA SER A 345 18.68 2.55 -45.43
C SER A 345 17.86 1.40 -46.03
N ILE A 346 16.93 1.75 -46.91
CA ILE A 346 16.51 0.88 -48.02
C ILE A 346 16.89 1.62 -49.29
N GLU A 347 18.10 1.38 -49.79
CA GLU A 347 18.40 1.30 -51.23
C GLU A 347 19.86 0.86 -51.46
N ALA A 348 20.02 -0.01 -52.46
CA ALA A 348 21.26 -0.43 -53.14
C ALA A 348 22.24 -1.38 -52.41
N SER A 349 22.13 -2.69 -52.70
CA SER A 349 22.91 -3.31 -53.80
C SER A 349 23.12 -4.82 -53.60
N THR A 350 22.92 -5.54 -54.69
CA THR A 350 23.18 -6.97 -54.91
C THR A 350 24.64 -7.23 -55.33
N ARG A 351 25.30 -8.22 -54.72
CA ARG A 351 26.00 -9.38 -55.33
C ARG A 351 27.25 -9.84 -54.56
N ASP A 352 27.25 -11.16 -54.34
CA ASP A 352 28.35 -12.13 -54.43
C ASP A 352 29.44 -12.31 -53.35
N ARG A 353 29.41 -13.56 -52.85
CA ARG A 353 30.48 -14.53 -52.57
C ARG A 353 31.04 -14.71 -51.14
N VAL A 354 30.68 -15.90 -50.62
CA VAL A 354 31.50 -16.99 -50.05
C VAL A 354 32.51 -16.64 -48.95
N GLY A 355 32.32 -17.29 -47.80
CA GLY A 355 33.34 -17.43 -46.77
C GLY A 355 32.75 -17.90 -45.45
N SER A 356 32.53 -19.21 -45.33
CA SER A 356 32.25 -19.88 -44.06
C SER A 356 33.41 -19.69 -43.09
N GLU A 357 33.17 -19.13 -41.90
CA GLU A 357 33.90 -19.38 -40.64
C GLU A 357 33.43 -18.39 -39.56
N ALA A 358 32.26 -18.62 -38.99
CA ALA A 358 31.85 -18.02 -37.71
C ALA A 358 30.56 -18.70 -37.20
N SER A 359 30.61 -19.99 -36.86
CA SER A 359 29.44 -20.69 -36.30
C SER A 359 29.70 -21.43 -34.99
N THR A 360 30.83 -21.21 -34.31
CA THR A 360 31.19 -22.06 -33.15
C THR A 360 31.63 -21.34 -31.88
N LEU A 361 31.43 -20.02 -31.74
CA LEU A 361 31.90 -19.28 -30.55
C LEU A 361 30.83 -18.44 -29.83
N HIS A 362 29.53 -18.65 -30.09
CA HIS A 362 28.47 -17.89 -29.39
C HIS A 362 27.35 -18.70 -28.73
N GLU A 363 27.35 -20.03 -28.84
CA GLU A 363 26.31 -20.86 -28.22
C GLU A 363 26.68 -21.42 -26.84
N SER A 364 27.94 -21.32 -26.41
CA SER A 364 28.38 -21.91 -25.12
C SER A 364 28.26 -20.99 -23.90
N ALA A 365 27.84 -19.72 -24.07
CA ALA A 365 27.87 -18.71 -23.00
C ALA A 365 26.51 -18.41 -22.33
N LEU A 366 25.42 -19.09 -22.72
CA LEU A 366 24.06 -18.80 -22.26
C LEU A 366 23.42 -19.86 -21.36
N HIS A 367 24.16 -20.91 -21.01
CA HIS A 367 23.70 -21.90 -20.03
C HIS A 367 24.49 -21.77 -18.72
N PRO A 368 23.95 -21.07 -17.70
CA PRO A 368 24.46 -21.24 -16.36
C PRO A 368 24.22 -22.70 -16.00
N GLN A 369 25.29 -23.50 -15.91
CA GLN A 369 25.19 -24.83 -15.32
C GLN A 369 24.61 -24.65 -13.92
N SER A 370 23.52 -25.36 -13.64
CA SER A 370 22.81 -25.32 -12.35
C SER A 370 23.78 -25.76 -11.26
N GLY A 371 24.50 -24.81 -10.66
CA GLY A 371 25.46 -25.08 -9.61
C GLY A 371 24.77 -25.69 -8.40
N ARG A 372 25.52 -26.38 -7.54
CA ARG A 372 25.01 -27.01 -6.29
C ARG A 372 24.13 -26.07 -5.45
N ASN A 373 24.40 -24.77 -5.47
CA ASN A 373 23.68 -23.76 -4.68
C ASN A 373 22.32 -23.35 -5.28
N SER A 374 22.03 -23.68 -6.54
CA SER A 374 20.75 -23.33 -7.21
C SER A 374 19.51 -23.99 -6.59
N ARG A 375 19.72 -24.99 -5.73
CA ARG A 375 18.66 -25.76 -5.03
C ARG A 375 18.46 -25.32 -3.58
N ARG A 376 19.44 -24.62 -3.00
CA ARG A 376 19.42 -24.26 -1.58
C ARG A 376 18.38 -23.18 -1.34
N ILE A 377 17.35 -23.48 -0.56
CA ILE A 377 16.46 -22.43 -0.01
C ILE A 377 17.23 -21.69 1.08
N ASP A 378 17.38 -20.39 0.93
CA ASP A 378 18.16 -19.55 1.83
C ASP A 378 17.32 -19.00 2.97
N HIS A 379 16.05 -18.66 2.67
CA HIS A 379 15.14 -18.07 3.65
C HIS A 379 13.74 -18.68 3.55
N PHE A 380 13.12 -18.87 4.71
CA PHE A 380 11.69 -19.07 4.86
C PHE A 380 11.09 -17.84 5.55
N VAL A 381 9.96 -17.36 5.04
CA VAL A 381 9.18 -16.30 5.69
C VAL A 381 7.76 -16.80 5.97
N MET A 382 7.28 -16.51 7.18
CA MET A 382 6.03 -17.07 7.72
C MET A 382 5.21 -15.97 8.40
N ASN A 383 4.52 -15.16 7.60
CA ASN A 383 3.74 -14.02 8.09
C ASN A 383 2.29 -14.38 8.46
N LEU A 384 2.15 -15.27 9.44
CA LEU A 384 0.84 -15.68 9.99
C LEU A 384 0.83 -15.55 11.52
N PRO A 385 0.86 -14.33 12.09
CA PRO A 385 1.39 -14.13 13.45
C PRO A 385 0.63 -14.81 14.60
N ALA A 386 -0.64 -15.17 14.39
CA ALA A 386 -1.40 -15.89 15.39
C ALA A 386 -0.93 -17.35 15.56
N THR A 387 -0.45 -18.00 14.50
CA THR A 387 -0.26 -19.47 14.46
C THR A 387 1.04 -19.91 13.77
N ALA A 388 1.82 -19.01 13.15
CA ALA A 388 2.98 -19.38 12.34
C ALA A 388 4.02 -20.24 13.09
N ILE A 389 4.22 -20.01 14.40
CA ILE A 389 5.12 -20.82 15.22
C ILE A 389 4.74 -22.31 15.21
N GLU A 390 3.45 -22.64 15.15
CA GLU A 390 2.99 -24.03 15.17
C GLU A 390 3.45 -24.82 13.93
N PHE A 391 3.78 -24.13 12.84
CA PHE A 391 4.23 -24.74 11.58
C PHE A 391 5.72 -25.10 11.60
N LEU A 392 6.50 -24.63 12.59
CA LEU A 392 7.94 -24.89 12.69
C LEU A 392 8.28 -26.39 12.77
N GLY A 393 7.39 -27.21 13.36
CA GLY A 393 7.58 -28.67 13.43
C GLY A 393 7.65 -29.36 12.07
N ALA A 394 7.19 -28.73 10.98
CA ALA A 394 7.24 -29.29 9.64
C ALA A 394 8.67 -29.43 9.10
N PHE A 395 9.59 -28.52 9.46
CA PHE A 395 10.95 -28.47 8.92
C PHE A 395 11.73 -29.75 9.14
N ARG A 396 11.71 -30.32 10.37
CA ARG A 396 12.44 -31.55 10.68
C ARG A 396 12.01 -32.70 9.77
N SER A 397 10.70 -32.86 9.58
CA SER A 397 10.16 -33.91 8.70
C SER A 397 10.54 -33.70 7.23
N ALA A 398 10.54 -32.44 6.77
CA ALA A 398 10.88 -32.07 5.41
C ALA A 398 12.35 -32.40 5.08
N PHE A 399 13.28 -31.98 5.94
CA PHE A 399 14.71 -32.29 5.79
C PHE A 399 15.02 -33.78 5.93
N ASN A 400 14.35 -34.49 6.84
CA ASN A 400 14.48 -35.95 6.95
C ASN A 400 14.07 -36.66 5.65
N SER A 401 12.96 -36.24 5.03
CA SER A 401 12.51 -36.78 3.74
C SER A 401 13.53 -36.53 2.63
N LEU A 402 14.01 -35.28 2.53
CA LEU A 402 15.00 -34.88 1.54
C LEU A 402 16.30 -35.67 1.68
N ARG A 403 16.79 -35.86 2.93
CA ARG A 403 18.00 -36.65 3.22
C ARG A 403 17.83 -38.12 2.85
N ARG A 404 16.67 -38.74 3.14
CA ARG A 404 16.42 -40.14 2.74
C ARG A 404 16.52 -40.34 1.24
N GLN A 405 16.14 -39.33 0.46
CA GLN A 405 16.15 -39.39 -1.00
C GLN A 405 17.50 -39.04 -1.62
N TYR A 406 18.22 -38.05 -1.09
CA TYR A 406 19.43 -37.48 -1.73
C TYR A 406 20.72 -37.62 -0.91
N GLY A 407 20.65 -38.19 0.30
CA GLY A 407 21.81 -38.54 1.12
C GLY A 407 22.75 -37.36 1.42
N GLU A 408 24.06 -37.59 1.25
CA GLU A 408 25.12 -36.63 1.58
C GLU A 408 25.09 -35.36 0.72
N GLU A 409 24.48 -35.38 -0.47
CA GLU A 409 24.33 -34.18 -1.30
C GLU A 409 23.53 -33.09 -0.56
N VAL A 410 22.54 -33.48 0.25
CA VAL A 410 21.74 -32.54 1.06
C VAL A 410 22.64 -31.77 2.04
N LYS A 411 23.60 -32.45 2.68
CA LYS A 411 24.53 -31.81 3.62
C LYS A 411 25.47 -30.83 2.92
N GLN A 412 25.84 -31.12 1.68
CA GLN A 412 26.68 -30.23 0.87
C GLN A 412 25.92 -29.00 0.38
N VAL A 413 24.68 -29.18 -0.10
CA VAL A 413 23.84 -28.07 -0.57
C VAL A 413 23.44 -27.16 0.60
N TYR A 414 23.06 -27.75 1.73
CA TYR A 414 22.87 -27.03 2.96
C TYR A 414 24.16 -27.09 3.77
N ASP A 415 25.27 -26.56 3.26
CA ASP A 415 26.46 -26.23 4.04
C ASP A 415 26.20 -24.98 4.93
N VAL A 416 25.20 -24.20 4.55
CA VAL A 416 24.54 -23.15 5.31
C VAL A 416 23.06 -23.50 5.37
N MET A 417 22.49 -23.59 6.57
CA MET A 417 21.05 -23.89 6.72
C MET A 417 20.19 -22.67 6.35
N PRO A 418 18.90 -22.83 6.06
CA PRO A 418 18.03 -21.69 5.83
C PRO A 418 17.86 -20.82 7.09
N MET A 419 17.71 -19.51 6.91
CA MET A 419 17.08 -18.65 7.92
C MET A 419 15.57 -18.86 7.90
N VAL A 420 14.93 -18.84 9.06
CA VAL A 420 13.48 -18.80 9.22
C VAL A 420 13.10 -17.48 9.86
N HIS A 421 12.17 -16.76 9.23
CA HIS A 421 11.59 -15.51 9.71
C HIS A 421 10.12 -15.78 10.02
N VAL A 422 9.81 -15.99 11.29
CA VAL A 422 8.47 -16.34 11.76
C VAL A 422 7.87 -15.18 12.53
N HIS A 423 6.77 -14.63 12.01
CA HIS A 423 6.03 -13.60 12.71
C HIS A 423 5.16 -14.22 13.80
N CYS A 424 5.03 -13.54 14.94
CA CYS A 424 4.20 -14.01 16.04
C CYS A 424 3.64 -12.84 16.86
N PHE A 425 2.55 -13.09 17.58
CA PHE A 425 2.10 -12.21 18.67
C PHE A 425 2.66 -12.66 20.02
N THR A 426 2.80 -11.70 20.93
CA THR A 426 3.02 -11.95 22.36
C THR A 426 2.18 -10.98 23.20
N ARG A 427 1.87 -11.37 24.43
CA ARG A 427 1.19 -10.53 25.44
C ARG A 427 2.18 -9.97 26.47
N GLU A 428 3.42 -10.43 26.46
CA GLU A 428 4.50 -9.88 27.27
C GLU A 428 4.91 -8.52 26.70
N LEU A 429 4.89 -7.48 27.54
CA LEU A 429 5.17 -6.10 27.12
C LEU A 429 6.60 -5.66 27.40
N GLU A 430 7.31 -6.37 28.28
CA GLU A 430 8.72 -6.15 28.52
C GLU A 430 9.53 -6.93 27.47
N GLU A 431 10.44 -6.25 26.78
CA GLU A 431 11.16 -6.80 25.62
C GLU A 431 11.90 -8.11 25.92
N ASP A 432 12.58 -8.21 27.07
CA ASP A 432 13.30 -9.42 27.48
C ASP A 432 12.35 -10.60 27.75
N LYS A 433 11.20 -10.33 28.37
CA LYS A 433 10.17 -11.36 28.64
C LYS A 433 9.50 -11.81 27.33
N ALA A 434 9.18 -10.86 26.46
CA ALA A 434 8.66 -11.14 25.12
C ALA A 434 9.62 -12.01 24.31
N ARG A 435 10.90 -11.65 24.27
CA ARG A 435 11.94 -12.43 23.59
C ARG A 435 12.00 -13.86 24.13
N LYS A 436 12.00 -14.02 25.46
CA LYS A 436 12.04 -15.34 26.11
C LYS A 436 10.82 -16.19 25.75
N ASP A 437 9.61 -15.64 25.91
CA ASP A 437 8.34 -16.30 25.55
C ASP A 437 8.33 -16.77 24.08
N ILE A 438 8.73 -15.90 23.17
CA ILE A 438 8.74 -16.19 21.73
C ILE A 438 9.70 -17.33 21.40
N ILE A 439 10.91 -17.32 21.97
CA ILE A 439 11.91 -18.36 21.74
C ILE A 439 11.44 -19.69 22.34
N GLU A 440 10.94 -19.71 23.58
CA GLU A 440 10.46 -20.92 24.23
C GLU A 440 9.33 -21.60 23.42
N ARG A 441 8.37 -20.83 22.93
CA ARG A 441 7.30 -21.36 22.06
C ARG A 441 7.83 -21.86 20.71
N ALA A 442 8.79 -21.15 20.11
CA ALA A 442 9.40 -21.55 18.86
C ALA A 442 10.21 -22.86 19.00
N GLU A 443 11.02 -22.99 20.06
CA GLU A 443 11.79 -24.19 20.37
C GLU A 443 10.88 -25.39 20.66
N ALA A 444 9.80 -25.18 21.41
CA ALA A 444 8.80 -26.22 21.67
C ALA A 444 8.16 -26.72 20.37
N ALA A 445 7.78 -25.82 19.46
CA ALA A 445 7.20 -26.20 18.17
C ALA A 445 8.20 -26.82 17.19
N LEU A 446 9.46 -26.35 17.20
CA LEU A 446 10.55 -26.90 16.38
C LEU A 446 11.04 -28.26 16.89
N GLY A 447 10.86 -28.54 18.19
CA GLY A 447 11.28 -29.76 18.87
C GLY A 447 12.78 -29.80 19.19
N CYS A 448 13.44 -28.64 19.26
CA CYS A 448 14.84 -28.50 19.69
C CYS A 448 15.19 -27.03 19.97
N ALA A 449 16.31 -26.81 20.66
CA ALA A 449 16.83 -25.49 20.94
C ALA A 449 17.26 -24.73 19.67
N ILE A 450 17.09 -23.40 19.69
CA ILE A 450 17.50 -22.48 18.63
C ILE A 450 18.75 -21.75 19.12
N SER A 451 19.92 -22.11 18.57
CA SER A 451 21.22 -21.63 19.08
C SER A 451 21.94 -20.64 18.18
N GLU A 452 21.51 -20.45 16.93
CA GLU A 452 22.27 -19.72 15.91
C GLU A 452 21.45 -18.56 15.30
N ASN A 453 22.08 -17.38 15.23
CA ASN A 453 21.58 -16.16 14.60
C ASN A 453 20.16 -15.75 15.04
N VAL A 454 19.91 -15.82 16.36
CA VAL A 454 18.59 -15.57 16.95
C VAL A 454 18.35 -14.08 17.18
N LEU A 455 17.34 -13.55 16.50
CA LEU A 455 16.88 -12.17 16.64
C LEU A 455 15.36 -12.11 16.76
N ALA A 456 14.85 -11.61 17.88
CA ALA A 456 13.45 -11.26 18.03
C ALA A 456 13.27 -9.76 17.76
N HIS A 457 12.78 -9.41 16.58
CA HIS A 457 12.56 -8.02 16.18
C HIS A 457 11.13 -7.58 16.51
N HIS A 458 10.97 -6.53 17.31
CA HIS A 458 9.66 -5.91 17.55
C HIS A 458 9.17 -5.20 16.28
N VAL A 459 8.08 -5.68 15.71
CA VAL A 459 7.51 -5.14 14.46
C VAL A 459 6.59 -3.95 14.76
N ARG A 460 5.63 -4.14 15.68
CA ARG A 460 4.63 -3.12 16.03
C ARG A 460 3.79 -3.50 17.23
N LYS A 461 3.21 -2.48 17.85
CA LYS A 461 2.05 -2.63 18.73
C LYS A 461 0.79 -2.97 17.95
N VAL A 462 0.04 -3.98 18.39
CA VAL A 462 -1.20 -4.45 17.73
C VAL A 462 -2.43 -4.02 18.52
N ALA A 463 -2.38 -4.14 19.84
CA ALA A 463 -3.41 -3.70 20.79
C ALA A 463 -2.73 -3.31 22.11
N PRO A 464 -3.43 -2.72 23.10
CA PRO A 464 -2.83 -2.30 24.36
C PRO A 464 -1.93 -3.35 25.03
N ASN A 465 -2.33 -4.63 24.99
CA ASN A 465 -1.64 -5.77 25.63
C ASN A 465 -1.18 -6.82 24.61
N LYS A 466 -0.84 -6.41 23.38
CA LYS A 466 -0.45 -7.34 22.32
C LYS A 466 0.49 -6.68 21.33
N ASP A 467 1.70 -7.21 21.25
CA ASP A 467 2.73 -6.80 20.30
C ASP A 467 2.97 -7.88 19.25
N MET A 468 3.46 -7.45 18.10
CA MET A 468 3.88 -8.31 16.99
C MET A 468 5.39 -8.29 16.89
N TYR A 469 5.97 -9.48 16.79
CA TYR A 469 7.40 -9.70 16.61
C TYR A 469 7.66 -10.55 15.36
N CYS A 470 8.89 -10.45 14.84
CA CYS A 470 9.46 -11.38 13.88
C CYS A 470 10.65 -12.07 14.55
N LEU A 471 10.54 -13.37 14.83
CA LEU A 471 11.68 -14.18 15.25
C LEU A 471 12.43 -14.64 14.00
N SER A 472 13.69 -14.25 13.90
CA SER A 472 14.62 -14.71 12.86
C SER A 472 15.66 -15.62 13.47
N PHE A 473 15.89 -16.80 12.89
CA PHE A 473 16.91 -17.73 13.36
C PHE A 473 17.38 -18.68 12.24
N ARG A 474 18.57 -19.25 12.41
CA ARG A 474 19.11 -20.26 11.50
C ARG A 474 18.60 -21.64 11.89
N LEU A 475 18.11 -22.44 10.94
CA LEU A 475 17.69 -23.81 11.22
C LEU A 475 18.87 -24.67 11.73
N PRO A 476 18.67 -25.56 12.72
CA PRO A 476 19.75 -26.37 13.28
C PRO A 476 20.41 -27.31 12.26
N ARG A 477 21.76 -27.39 12.25
CA ARG A 477 22.49 -28.33 11.37
C ARG A 477 22.13 -29.79 11.59
N SER A 478 21.70 -30.13 12.81
CA SER A 478 21.22 -31.47 13.16
C SER A 478 20.11 -31.98 12.25
N PHE A 479 19.35 -31.11 11.56
CA PHE A 479 18.31 -31.52 10.63
C PHE A 479 18.86 -32.20 9.36
N VAL A 480 20.10 -31.89 8.98
CA VAL A 480 20.78 -32.55 7.84
C VAL A 480 21.88 -33.52 8.32
N ASP A 481 22.44 -33.33 9.51
CA ASP A 481 23.56 -34.14 10.02
C ASP A 481 23.13 -35.50 10.61
N SER A 482 21.98 -35.57 11.28
CA SER A 482 21.60 -36.75 12.07
C SER A 482 21.24 -37.96 11.19
N GLN A 483 22.00 -39.06 11.33
CA GLN A 483 21.54 -40.39 10.92
C GLN A 483 20.78 -41.00 12.11
N SER A 484 19.48 -40.79 12.20
CA SER A 484 18.62 -41.52 13.13
C SER A 484 17.33 -41.90 12.43
#